data_AF-A0A0T6Z5F5-F1
#
_entry.id   AF-A0A0T6Z5F5-F1
#
_cell.length_a   1.000
_cell.length_b   1.000
_cell.length_c   1.000
_cell.angle_alpha   90.00
_cell.angle_beta   90.00
_cell.angle_gamma   90.00
#
_symmetry.space_group_name_H-M   'P 1'
#
loop_
_entity.id
_entity.type
_entity.pdbx_description
1 polymer ?
#
loop_
_entity_poly.entity_id
_entity_poly.type
_entity_poly.pdbx_seq_one_letter_code
_entity_poly.pdbx_strand_id
1 'polypeptide(L)'
;MLYLEDAEHADIRADGSCTKVRHFARGTICLVDLADGAAIRLNSRLRSLAFVLPKALFSETAELSPEIGRRRLICRRGEPDSVLRNLGTALLAFFAGTGTAPAPLRPVAVAICAHLLHRYGEPIEERVGKAQGALMREEPGTTPLPIATQIGRAKSHLAIHALSLEDVAHACGFDDLGHFERVFVGETGVTPSVWRRRGLH
;
A
#
# COMPACT_ATOMS: atom_id res chain seq x y z
N MET A 1 7.70 -10.61 1.71
CA MET A 1 8.06 -12.00 1.33
C MET A 1 9.22 -11.93 0.33
N LEU A 2 10.26 -12.74 0.53
CA LEU A 2 11.41 -12.91 -0.38
C LEU A 2 11.38 -14.32 -0.96
N TYR A 3 11.45 -14.46 -2.28
CA TYR A 3 11.49 -15.77 -2.93
C TYR A 3 12.90 -16.36 -2.88
N LEU A 4 13.04 -17.57 -2.35
CA LEU A 4 14.32 -18.27 -2.24
C LEU A 4 14.59 -19.20 -3.44
N GLU A 5 13.52 -19.59 -4.13
CA GLU A 5 13.47 -20.33 -5.39
C GLU A 5 12.42 -19.68 -6.29
N ASP A 6 12.43 -19.99 -7.59
CA ASP A 6 11.40 -19.53 -8.53
C ASP A 6 10.03 -20.09 -8.12
N ALA A 7 8.99 -19.27 -8.24
CA ALA A 7 7.63 -19.66 -7.87
C ALA A 7 6.59 -19.12 -8.86
N GLU A 8 5.53 -19.87 -9.06
CA GLU A 8 4.35 -19.48 -9.82
C GLU A 8 3.12 -19.50 -8.91
N HIS A 9 2.41 -18.38 -8.87
CA HIS A 9 1.16 -18.28 -8.12
C HIS A 9 0.30 -17.11 -8.63
N ALA A 10 -0.94 -17.08 -8.15
CA ALA A 10 -1.87 -15.98 -8.37
C ALA A 10 -2.36 -15.43 -7.03
N ASP A 11 -2.60 -14.12 -6.98
CA ASP A 11 -3.25 -13.49 -5.82
C ASP A 11 -4.75 -13.89 -5.81
N ILE A 12 -5.29 -14.14 -4.62
CA ILE A 12 -6.71 -14.36 -4.37
C ILE A 12 -7.31 -13.02 -3.92
N ARG A 13 -8.27 -12.49 -4.69
CA ARG A 13 -8.98 -11.26 -4.35
C ARG A 13 -9.97 -11.52 -3.20
N ALA A 14 -10.49 -10.44 -2.61
CA ALA A 14 -11.47 -10.52 -1.52
C ALA A 14 -12.77 -11.24 -1.91
N ASP A 15 -13.11 -11.27 -3.20
CA ASP A 15 -14.25 -12.02 -3.75
C ASP A 15 -13.95 -13.51 -4.02
N GLY A 16 -12.74 -13.97 -3.68
CA GLY A 16 -12.25 -15.33 -3.94
C GLY A 16 -11.71 -15.55 -5.36
N SER A 17 -11.78 -14.55 -6.24
CA SER A 17 -11.34 -14.69 -7.63
C SER A 17 -9.82 -14.68 -7.82
N CYS A 18 -9.41 -15.44 -8.84
CA CYS A 18 -8.08 -15.47 -9.49
C CYS A 18 -7.57 -14.14 -10.04
N THR A 19 -6.40 -13.62 -9.63
CA THR A 19 -5.58 -12.92 -10.62
C THR A 19 -4.95 -13.91 -11.61
N LYS A 20 -4.34 -13.42 -12.70
CA LYS A 20 -3.58 -14.27 -13.62
C LYS A 20 -2.36 -14.85 -12.88
N VAL A 21 -2.04 -16.12 -13.15
CA VAL A 21 -0.81 -16.73 -12.65
C VAL A 21 0.40 -15.95 -13.15
N ARG A 22 1.31 -15.66 -12.23
CA ARG A 22 2.54 -14.90 -12.49
C ARG A 22 3.74 -15.70 -12.01
N HIS A 23 4.84 -15.55 -12.74
CA HIS A 23 6.14 -16.05 -12.35
C HIS A 23 6.87 -15.05 -11.45
N PHE A 24 7.45 -15.55 -10.36
CA PHE A 24 8.23 -14.81 -9.38
C PHE A 24 9.61 -15.43 -9.30
N ALA A 25 10.61 -14.72 -9.84
CA ALA A 25 11.98 -15.22 -9.87
C ALA A 25 12.61 -15.21 -8.46
N ARG A 26 13.51 -16.15 -8.23
CA ARG A 26 14.38 -16.22 -7.06
C ARG A 26 15.04 -14.88 -6.79
N GLY A 27 15.01 -14.46 -5.53
CA GLY A 27 15.62 -13.21 -5.06
C GLY A 27 14.77 -11.96 -5.30
N THR A 28 13.56 -12.08 -5.85
CA THR A 28 12.59 -11.00 -5.88
C THR A 28 11.77 -10.94 -4.58
N ILE A 29 11.09 -9.82 -4.34
CA ILE A 29 10.25 -9.60 -3.17
C ILE A 29 8.79 -9.33 -3.55
N CYS A 30 7.89 -9.68 -2.64
CA CYS A 30 6.56 -9.09 -2.53
C CYS A 30 6.49 -8.25 -1.25
N LEU A 31 6.15 -6.98 -1.40
CA LEU A 31 5.74 -6.10 -0.31
C LEU A 31 4.22 -6.02 -0.29
N VAL A 32 3.63 -6.45 0.81
CA VAL A 32 2.19 -6.61 1.00
C VAL A 32 1.77 -5.85 2.26
N ASP A 33 0.69 -5.07 2.17
CA ASP A 33 -0.03 -4.64 3.37
C ASP A 33 -0.96 -5.79 3.78
N LEU A 34 -0.92 -6.13 5.08
CA LEU A 34 -1.72 -7.22 5.65
C LEU A 34 -2.98 -6.71 6.37
N ALA A 35 -3.28 -5.40 6.31
CA ALA A 35 -4.45 -4.81 6.96
C ALA A 35 -5.77 -5.51 6.60
N ASP A 36 -5.93 -5.89 5.33
CA ASP A 36 -7.11 -6.62 4.82
C ASP A 36 -6.83 -8.11 4.59
N GLY A 37 -5.68 -8.60 5.08
CA GLY A 37 -5.15 -9.93 4.77
C GLY A 37 -4.53 -10.02 3.37
N ALA A 38 -3.89 -11.15 3.10
CA ALA A 38 -3.35 -11.49 1.80
C ALA A 38 -3.45 -13.00 1.58
N ALA A 39 -3.91 -13.41 0.40
CA ALA A 39 -4.06 -14.81 0.05
C ALA A 39 -3.55 -15.05 -1.37
N ILE A 40 -2.90 -16.20 -1.59
CA ILE A 40 -2.37 -16.62 -2.88
C ILE A 40 -2.78 -18.06 -3.16
N ARG A 41 -3.00 -18.40 -4.43
CA ARG A 41 -3.10 -19.78 -4.89
C ARG A 41 -1.77 -20.18 -5.51
N LEU A 42 -1.14 -21.19 -4.93
CA LEU A 42 0.12 -21.73 -5.41
C LEU A 42 -0.10 -22.59 -6.66
N ASN A 43 0.71 -22.36 -7.68
CA ASN A 43 0.77 -23.14 -8.91
C ASN A 43 2.10 -23.92 -9.04
N SER A 44 3.08 -23.60 -8.20
CA SER A 44 4.34 -24.33 -8.02
C SER A 44 4.63 -24.55 -6.53
N ARG A 45 5.79 -25.16 -6.22
CA ARG A 45 6.35 -25.12 -4.87
C ARG A 45 6.69 -23.68 -4.48
N LEU A 46 6.50 -23.34 -3.21
CA LEU A 46 6.91 -22.06 -2.65
C LEU A 46 8.01 -22.29 -1.61
N ARG A 47 9.19 -21.77 -1.91
CA ARG A 47 10.25 -21.59 -0.91
C ARG A 47 10.51 -20.10 -0.74
N SER A 48 10.13 -19.55 0.41
CA SER A 48 10.20 -18.12 0.66
C SER A 48 10.55 -17.79 2.10
N LEU A 49 11.17 -16.64 2.32
CA LEU A 49 11.33 -16.04 3.64
C LEU A 49 10.29 -14.93 3.82
N ALA A 50 9.47 -15.04 4.87
CA ALA A 50 8.46 -14.04 5.20
C ALA A 50 8.94 -13.15 6.35
N PHE A 51 8.83 -11.83 6.13
CA PHE A 51 9.05 -10.82 7.15
C PHE A 51 7.70 -10.21 7.49
N VAL A 52 7.32 -10.27 8.77
CA VAL A 52 6.13 -9.60 9.28
C VAL A 52 6.62 -8.42 10.12
N LEU A 53 6.46 -7.22 9.58
CA LEU A 53 6.95 -5.98 10.18
C LEU A 53 5.76 -5.16 10.65
N PRO A 54 5.62 -4.91 11.98
CA PRO A 54 4.54 -4.08 12.50
C PRO A 54 4.59 -2.66 11.93
N LYS A 55 3.42 -2.05 11.66
CA LYS A 55 3.34 -0.65 11.18
C LYS A 55 4.06 0.33 12.11
N ALA A 56 4.00 0.09 13.42
CA ALA A 56 4.69 0.90 14.43
C ALA A 56 6.21 0.96 14.24
N LEU A 57 6.85 -0.15 13.81
CA LEU A 57 8.29 -0.19 13.60
C LEU A 57 8.74 0.76 12.48
N PHE A 58 7.89 0.97 11.46
CA PHE A 58 8.16 1.96 10.42
C PHE A 58 8.02 3.40 10.92
N SER A 59 7.06 3.67 11.81
CA SER A 59 6.92 4.97 12.46
C SER A 59 8.14 5.29 13.32
N GLU A 60 8.56 4.36 14.17
CA GLU A 60 9.78 4.50 14.99
C GLU A 60 11.03 4.70 14.12
N THR A 61 11.14 3.94 13.02
CA THR A 61 12.30 4.08 12.11
C THR A 61 12.30 5.42 11.37
N ALA A 62 11.13 5.95 11.02
CA ALA A 62 11.02 7.26 10.38
C ALA A 62 11.42 8.41 11.33
N GLU A 63 11.14 8.28 12.63
CA GLU A 63 11.58 9.25 13.65
C GLU A 63 13.11 9.34 13.77
N LEU A 64 13.82 8.23 13.51
CA LEU A 64 15.29 8.20 13.54
C LEU A 64 15.95 8.94 12.35
N SER A 65 15.21 9.19 11.28
CA SER A 65 15.69 9.90 10.08
C SER A 65 14.68 11.00 9.69
N PRO A 66 14.71 12.17 10.36
CA PRO A 66 13.75 13.24 10.14
C PRO A 66 13.77 13.78 8.70
N GLU A 67 14.86 13.61 7.94
CA GLU A 67 14.91 13.97 6.52
C GLU A 67 14.00 13.11 5.62
N ILE A 68 13.60 11.92 6.07
CA ILE A 68 12.76 11.01 5.28
C ILE A 68 11.29 11.45 5.34
N GLY A 69 10.88 12.18 6.37
CA GLY A 69 9.50 12.57 6.62
C GLY A 69 8.56 11.37 6.79
N ARG A 70 7.25 11.62 6.95
CA ARG A 70 6.26 10.55 6.98
C ARG A 70 6.08 9.99 5.58
N ARG A 71 6.23 8.66 5.44
CA ARG A 71 6.09 7.96 4.17
C ARG A 71 5.11 6.82 4.25
N ARG A 72 4.39 6.59 3.15
CA ARG A 72 3.52 5.43 2.96
C ARG A 72 4.21 4.43 2.05
N LEU A 73 4.32 3.18 2.52
CA LEU A 73 4.87 2.10 1.71
C LEU A 73 3.91 1.70 0.60
N ILE A 74 4.47 1.55 -0.60
CA ILE A 74 3.72 1.10 -1.78
C ILE A 74 3.98 -0.38 -2.00
N CYS A 75 2.89 -1.15 -2.07
CA CYS A 75 2.96 -2.58 -2.31
C CYS A 75 3.65 -2.91 -3.65
N ARG A 76 4.40 -4.01 -3.66
CA ARG A 76 5.15 -4.50 -4.81
C ARG A 76 4.97 -6.02 -4.95
N ARG A 77 5.08 -6.52 -6.18
CA ARG A 77 4.91 -7.94 -6.52
C ARG A 77 5.99 -8.40 -7.48
N GLY A 78 6.92 -9.23 -7.00
CA GLY A 78 8.03 -9.76 -7.79
C GLY A 78 9.10 -8.72 -8.12
N GLU A 79 9.30 -7.74 -7.23
CA GLU A 79 10.28 -6.67 -7.43
C GLU A 79 11.68 -7.18 -7.09
N PRO A 80 12.69 -6.99 -7.96
CA PRO A 80 14.08 -7.28 -7.61
C PRO A 80 14.59 -6.35 -6.50
N ASP A 81 15.13 -6.92 -5.42
CA ASP A 81 15.71 -6.15 -4.32
C ASP A 81 16.96 -6.86 -3.79
N SER A 82 18.14 -6.31 -4.12
CA SER A 82 19.42 -6.88 -3.71
C SER A 82 19.68 -6.77 -2.21
N VAL A 83 19.22 -5.71 -1.56
CA VAL A 83 19.41 -5.48 -0.13
C VAL A 83 18.63 -6.51 0.66
N LEU A 84 17.32 -6.64 0.39
CA LEU A 84 16.49 -7.61 1.09
C LEU A 84 16.86 -9.06 0.74
N ARG A 85 17.31 -9.33 -0.48
CA ARG A 85 17.85 -10.64 -0.85
C ARG A 85 19.08 -11.00 -0.03
N ASN A 86 20.04 -10.09 0.10
CA ASN A 86 21.28 -10.33 0.84
C ASN A 86 20.99 -10.46 2.34
N LEU A 87 20.18 -9.56 2.91
CA LEU A 87 19.77 -9.62 4.31
C LEU A 87 18.99 -10.90 4.62
N GLY A 88 18.05 -11.29 3.76
CA GLY A 88 17.30 -12.54 3.91
C GLY A 88 18.19 -13.77 3.85
N THR A 89 19.17 -13.79 2.94
CA THR A 89 20.16 -14.89 2.85
C THR A 89 21.01 -14.98 4.12
N ALA A 90 21.47 -13.85 4.66
CA ALA A 90 22.19 -13.83 5.92
C ALA A 90 21.32 -14.32 7.09
N LEU A 91 20.04 -13.93 7.10
CA LEU A 91 19.10 -14.36 8.14
C LEU A 91 18.82 -15.86 8.11
N LEU A 92 18.82 -16.49 6.92
CA LEU A 92 18.66 -17.94 6.79
C LEU A 92 19.66 -18.74 7.62
N ALA A 93 20.89 -18.25 7.77
CA ALA A 93 21.92 -18.93 8.57
C ALA A 93 21.51 -19.07 10.05
N PHE A 94 20.69 -18.15 10.57
CA PHE A 94 20.24 -18.20 11.97
C PHE A 94 19.07 -19.18 12.18
N PHE A 95 18.35 -19.57 11.13
CA PHE A 95 17.28 -20.57 11.24
C PHE A 95 17.82 -22.00 11.42
N ALA A 96 19.10 -22.23 11.17
CA ALA A 96 19.76 -23.52 11.47
C ALA A 96 20.12 -23.68 12.97
N GLY A 97 19.95 -22.65 13.79
CA GLY A 97 20.31 -22.62 15.21
C GLY A 97 19.20 -23.03 16.18
N THR A 98 19.54 -23.07 17.48
CA THR A 98 18.79 -23.69 18.59
C THR A 98 17.60 -22.88 19.15
N GLY A 99 16.92 -22.06 18.32
CA GLY A 99 15.63 -21.45 18.67
C GLY A 99 15.68 -20.13 19.44
N THR A 100 16.86 -19.59 19.78
CA THR A 100 17.00 -18.22 20.30
C THR A 100 17.09 -17.22 19.16
N ALA A 101 16.37 -16.09 19.25
CA ALA A 101 16.48 -15.01 18.28
C ALA A 101 17.94 -14.51 18.20
N PRO A 102 18.53 -14.38 17.00
CA PRO A 102 19.91 -13.97 16.86
C PRO A 102 20.09 -12.51 17.33
N ALA A 103 21.17 -12.23 18.04
CA ALA A 103 21.50 -10.88 18.52
C ALA A 103 21.37 -9.75 17.46
N PRO A 104 21.76 -9.94 16.19
CA PRO A 104 21.59 -8.90 15.18
C PRO A 104 20.16 -8.72 14.65
N LEU A 105 19.16 -9.49 15.11
CA LEU A 105 17.80 -9.45 14.55
C LEU A 105 17.17 -8.06 14.62
N ARG A 106 17.33 -7.36 15.75
CA ARG A 106 16.76 -6.03 15.96
C ARG A 106 17.41 -4.98 15.04
N PRO A 107 18.75 -4.83 15.00
CA PRO A 107 19.40 -3.96 14.01
C PRO A 107 19.02 -4.28 12.56
N VAL A 108 18.90 -5.56 12.20
CA VAL A 108 18.51 -5.98 10.85
C VAL A 108 17.06 -5.58 10.56
N ALA A 109 16.13 -5.72 11.50
CA ALA A 109 14.75 -5.28 11.33
C ALA A 109 14.66 -3.76 11.08
N VAL A 110 15.43 -2.96 11.83
CA VAL A 110 15.52 -1.50 11.61
C VAL A 110 16.09 -1.18 10.22
N ALA A 111 17.17 -1.86 9.82
CA ALA A 111 17.76 -1.69 8.49
C ALA A 111 16.78 -2.03 7.36
N ILE A 112 16.01 -3.12 7.52
CA ILE A 112 14.94 -3.48 6.59
C ILE A 112 13.88 -2.38 6.53
N CYS A 113 13.41 -1.88 7.68
CA CYS A 113 12.41 -0.81 7.72
C CYS A 113 12.90 0.48 7.07
N ALA A 114 14.13 0.90 7.35
CA ALA A 114 14.74 2.09 6.75
C ALA A 114 14.86 1.94 5.23
N HIS A 115 15.36 0.80 4.76
CA HIS A 115 15.46 0.50 3.32
C HIS A 115 14.09 0.51 2.64
N LEU A 116 13.08 -0.12 3.25
CA LEU A 116 11.72 -0.15 2.72
C LEU A 116 11.12 1.25 2.61
N LEU A 117 11.25 2.09 3.65
CA LEU A 117 10.77 3.47 3.64
C LEU A 117 11.47 4.32 2.59
N HIS A 118 12.78 4.16 2.43
CA HIS A 118 13.55 4.92 1.46
C HIS A 118 13.23 4.51 0.02
N ARG A 119 13.16 3.20 -0.27
CA ARG A 119 13.05 2.68 -1.64
C ARG A 119 11.61 2.56 -2.13
N TYR A 120 10.68 2.26 -1.23
CA TYR A 120 9.27 1.96 -1.53
C TYR A 120 8.29 2.87 -0.79
N GLY A 121 8.78 3.85 -0.02
CA GLY A 121 7.95 4.85 0.62
C GLY A 121 7.75 6.08 -0.25
N GLU A 122 6.50 6.44 -0.48
CA GLU A 122 6.11 7.73 -1.05
C GLU A 122 5.83 8.73 0.08
N PRO A 123 6.25 10.01 -0.04
CA PRO A 123 5.90 11.04 0.93
C PRO A 123 4.39 11.10 1.14
N ILE A 124 3.98 11.17 2.40
CA ILE A 124 2.62 11.53 2.74
C ILE A 124 2.59 13.05 2.70
N GLU A 125 1.94 13.63 1.69
CA GLU A 125 1.67 15.07 1.67
C GLU A 125 0.70 15.39 2.83
N GLU A 126 1.26 15.76 3.98
CA GLU A 126 0.49 16.42 5.03
C GLU A 126 0.11 17.81 4.50
N ARG A 127 -1.16 18.00 4.11
CA ARG A 127 -1.71 19.34 3.97
C ARG A 127 -1.65 20.00 5.35
N VAL A 128 -0.55 20.72 5.60
CA VAL A 128 -0.51 21.75 6.65
C VAL A 128 -1.64 22.71 6.32
N GLY A 129 -2.66 22.72 7.18
CA GLY A 129 -3.73 23.70 7.11
C GLY A 129 -3.14 25.10 7.20
N LYS A 130 -2.91 25.74 6.06
CA LYS A 130 -2.90 27.21 5.97
C LYS A 130 -4.34 27.68 5.89
N ALA A 131 -5.04 27.61 7.02
CA ALA A 131 -6.12 28.54 7.26
C ALA A 131 -5.48 29.87 7.66
N GLN A 132 -5.37 30.81 6.71
CA GLN A 132 -5.55 32.25 6.88
C GLN A 132 -4.89 33.04 5.76
N GLY A 133 -5.70 33.90 5.13
CA GLY A 133 -5.23 35.11 4.46
C GLY A 133 -5.09 35.03 2.94
N ALA A 134 -6.17 34.76 2.22
CA ALA A 134 -6.28 35.20 0.83
C ALA A 134 -7.71 35.69 0.57
N LEU A 135 -7.83 37.01 0.69
CA LEU A 135 -8.82 37.91 0.12
C LEU A 135 -9.78 37.25 -0.89
N MET A 136 -11.07 37.48 -0.65
CA MET A 136 -12.13 37.43 -1.65
C MET A 136 -11.60 37.92 -3.01
N ARG A 137 -11.58 37.00 -3.97
CA ARG A 137 -11.71 37.34 -5.37
C ARG A 137 -12.61 36.29 -6.00
N GLU A 138 -13.85 36.71 -6.21
CA GLU A 138 -14.83 35.96 -6.96
C GLU A 138 -14.29 35.76 -8.38
N GLU A 139 -14.12 34.50 -8.79
CA GLU A 139 -13.91 34.13 -10.19
C GLU A 139 -14.80 32.91 -10.49
N PRO A 140 -15.31 32.81 -11.72
CA PRO A 140 -16.70 32.46 -11.99
C PRO A 140 -16.84 31.01 -12.43
N GLY A 141 -17.99 30.41 -12.08
CA GLY A 141 -18.59 29.29 -12.81
C GLY A 141 -17.67 28.10 -13.07
N THR A 142 -17.33 27.33 -12.03
CA THR A 142 -16.91 25.94 -12.25
C THR A 142 -18.13 25.20 -12.78
N THR A 143 -18.18 24.98 -14.08
CA THR A 143 -19.18 24.09 -14.69
C THR A 143 -19.13 22.76 -13.95
N PRO A 144 -20.25 22.28 -13.37
CA PRO A 144 -20.29 21.00 -12.68
C PRO A 144 -19.78 19.91 -13.63
N LEU A 145 -18.73 19.18 -13.22
CA LEU A 145 -18.24 18.06 -13.99
C LEU A 145 -19.38 17.02 -14.13
N PRO A 146 -19.54 16.37 -15.30
CA PRO A 146 -20.52 15.30 -15.44
C PRO A 146 -20.29 14.21 -14.38
N ILE A 147 -21.36 13.70 -13.76
CA ILE A 147 -21.31 12.71 -12.68
C ILE A 147 -20.42 11.51 -13.04
N ALA A 148 -20.49 11.03 -14.28
CA ALA A 148 -19.64 9.93 -14.77
C ALA A 148 -18.13 10.22 -14.65
N THR A 149 -17.70 11.46 -14.92
CA THR A 149 -16.31 11.89 -14.79
C THR A 149 -15.90 11.98 -13.33
N GLN A 150 -16.79 12.45 -12.46
CA GLN A 150 -16.57 12.53 -11.01
C GLN A 150 -16.39 11.12 -10.41
N ILE A 151 -17.24 10.17 -10.81
CA ILE A 151 -17.15 8.77 -10.37
C ILE A 151 -15.92 8.06 -10.93
N GLY A 152 -15.54 8.32 -12.19
CA GLY A 152 -14.31 7.79 -12.78
C GLY A 152 -13.08 8.21 -11.99
N ARG A 153 -12.99 9.49 -11.60
CA ARG A 153 -11.92 10.00 -10.73
C ARG A 153 -11.99 9.40 -9.34
N ALA A 154 -13.18 9.29 -8.75
CA ALA A 154 -13.36 8.69 -7.43
C ALA A 154 -12.86 7.24 -7.39
N LYS A 155 -13.13 6.43 -8.41
CA LYS A 155 -12.62 5.04 -8.49
C LYS A 155 -11.08 4.98 -8.48
N SER A 156 -10.42 5.85 -9.24
CA SER A 156 -8.96 5.97 -9.26
C SER A 156 -8.39 6.45 -7.93
N HIS A 157 -9.06 7.38 -7.25
CA HIS A 157 -8.64 7.83 -5.93
C HIS A 157 -8.90 6.79 -4.83
N LEU A 158 -10.00 6.02 -4.92
CA LEU A 158 -10.30 4.93 -3.99
C LEU A 158 -9.35 3.74 -4.17
N ALA A 159 -8.76 3.55 -5.36
CA ALA A 159 -7.67 2.60 -5.61
C ALA A 159 -6.41 2.92 -4.79
N ILE A 160 -6.17 4.21 -4.61
CA ILE A 160 -4.99 4.74 -3.93
C ILE A 160 -5.43 5.00 -2.50
N HIS A 161 -5.30 4.01 -1.60
CA HIS A 161 -5.72 4.07 -0.18
C HIS A 161 -4.98 5.12 0.69
N ALA A 162 -4.78 6.34 0.19
CA ALA A 162 -4.10 7.46 0.84
C ALA A 162 -5.07 8.57 1.28
N LEU A 163 -6.28 8.64 0.71
CA LEU A 163 -7.26 9.70 1.01
C LEU A 163 -8.38 9.20 1.93
N SER A 164 -8.89 10.06 2.82
CA SER A 164 -10.17 9.79 3.51
C SER A 164 -11.32 9.76 2.49
N LEU A 165 -12.48 9.23 2.84
CA LEU A 165 -13.63 9.23 1.91
C LEU A 165 -14.15 10.64 1.65
N GLU A 166 -14.04 11.51 2.65
CA GLU A 166 -14.42 12.92 2.58
C GLU A 166 -13.48 13.70 1.65
N ASP A 167 -12.18 13.43 1.71
CA ASP A 167 -11.21 14.02 0.78
C ASP A 167 -11.44 13.55 -0.67
N VAL A 168 -11.81 12.28 -0.87
CA VAL A 168 -12.16 11.74 -2.20
C VAL A 168 -13.40 12.43 -2.74
N ALA A 169 -14.43 12.63 -1.91
CA ALA A 169 -15.65 13.33 -2.28
C ALA A 169 -15.34 14.75 -2.78
N HIS A 170 -14.57 15.51 -1.99
CA HIS A 170 -14.23 16.89 -2.33
C HIS A 170 -13.34 16.99 -3.57
N ALA A 171 -12.34 16.11 -3.71
CA ALA A 171 -11.46 16.06 -4.88
C ALA A 171 -12.21 15.72 -6.19
N CYS A 172 -13.35 15.03 -6.08
CA CYS A 172 -14.21 14.69 -7.21
C CYS A 172 -15.31 15.73 -7.47
N GLY A 173 -15.35 16.83 -6.71
CA GLY A 173 -16.31 17.92 -6.88
C GLY A 173 -17.67 17.65 -6.24
N PHE A 174 -17.72 16.86 -5.17
CA PHE A 174 -18.90 16.74 -4.31
C PHE A 174 -18.77 17.70 -3.12
N ASP A 175 -19.89 18.34 -2.77
CA ASP A 175 -19.95 19.30 -1.67
C ASP A 175 -19.84 18.63 -0.29
N ASP A 176 -20.33 17.40 -0.17
CA ASP A 176 -20.30 16.62 1.06
C ASP A 176 -20.22 15.11 0.80
N LEU A 177 -19.76 14.38 1.83
CA LEU A 177 -19.58 12.92 1.82
C LEU A 177 -20.89 12.16 1.58
N GLY A 178 -22.01 12.62 2.14
CA GLY A 178 -23.30 11.95 2.00
C GLY A 178 -23.87 12.04 0.59
N HIS A 179 -23.69 13.16 -0.10
CA HIS A 179 -24.01 13.30 -1.51
C HIS A 179 -23.15 12.38 -2.37
N PHE A 180 -21.83 12.37 -2.14
CA PHE A 180 -20.91 11.47 -2.83
C PHE A 180 -21.29 9.99 -2.67
N GLU A 181 -21.57 9.52 -1.45
CA GLU A 181 -21.90 8.11 -1.22
C GLU A 181 -23.17 7.69 -1.95
N ARG A 182 -24.22 8.53 -1.95
CA ARG A 182 -25.47 8.24 -2.68
C ARG A 182 -25.24 8.13 -4.18
N VAL A 183 -24.52 9.10 -4.76
CA VAL A 183 -24.23 9.11 -6.20
C VAL A 183 -23.32 7.94 -6.59
N PHE A 184 -22.30 7.64 -5.78
CA PHE A 184 -21.39 6.53 -6.03
C PHE A 184 -22.10 5.17 -5.93
N VAL A 185 -23.02 4.98 -4.98
CA VAL A 185 -23.84 3.77 -4.90
C VAL A 185 -24.80 3.69 -6.09
N GLY A 186 -25.43 4.80 -6.49
CA GLY A 186 -26.29 4.83 -7.67
C GLY A 186 -25.57 4.40 -8.96
N GLU A 187 -24.31 4.81 -9.12
CA GLU A 187 -23.51 4.56 -10.33
C GLU A 187 -22.71 3.25 -10.30
N THR A 188 -22.39 2.72 -9.12
CA THR A 188 -21.51 1.54 -8.97
C THR A 188 -22.14 0.35 -8.26
N GLY A 189 -23.32 0.53 -7.66
CA GLY A 189 -24.04 -0.49 -6.89
C GLY A 189 -23.42 -0.82 -5.52
N VAL A 190 -22.31 -0.19 -5.14
CA VAL A 190 -21.61 -0.45 -3.87
C VAL A 190 -21.09 0.85 -3.25
N THR A 191 -20.89 0.88 -1.93
CA THR A 191 -20.39 2.10 -1.26
C THR A 191 -18.91 2.34 -1.58
N PRO A 192 -18.43 3.59 -1.59
CA PRO A 192 -17.02 3.94 -1.74
C PRO A 192 -16.07 3.16 -0.80
N SER A 193 -16.49 2.96 0.46
CA SER A 193 -15.76 2.16 1.46
C SER A 193 -15.61 0.70 1.05
N VAL A 194 -16.68 0.13 0.49
CA VAL A 194 -16.71 -1.25 -0.01
C VAL A 194 -15.91 -1.36 -1.31
N TRP A 195 -16.03 -0.39 -2.21
CA TRP A 195 -15.23 -0.30 -3.44
C TRP A 195 -13.73 -0.26 -3.12
N ARG A 196 -13.34 0.64 -2.21
CA ARG A 196 -11.98 0.76 -1.67
C ARG A 196 -11.51 -0.57 -1.09
N ARG A 197 -12.33 -1.24 -0.29
CA ARG A 197 -11.98 -2.53 0.34
C ARG A 197 -11.88 -3.69 -0.66
N ARG A 198 -12.63 -3.67 -1.76
CA ARG A 198 -12.69 -4.79 -2.73
C ARG A 198 -11.56 -4.76 -3.75
N GLY A 199 -10.83 -3.65 -3.91
CA GLY A 199 -9.76 -3.53 -4.90
C GLY A 199 -10.22 -3.87 -6.33
N LEU A 200 -11.48 -3.55 -6.67
CA LEU A 200 -12.06 -3.76 -7.99
C LEU A 200 -11.41 -2.75 -8.95
N HIS A 201 -10.34 -3.19 -9.61
CA HIS A 201 -9.68 -2.52 -10.73
C HIS A 201 -9.76 -3.41 -11.97
#